data_AF-A0A4R0EFA0-F1
#
_entry.id   AF-A0A4R0EFA0-F1
#
_cell.length_a   1.000
_cell.length_b   1.000
_cell.length_c   1.000
_cell.angle_alpha   90.00
_cell.angle_beta   90.00
_cell.angle_gamma   90.00
#
_symmetry.space_group_name_H-M   'P 1'
#
loop_
_entity.id
_entity.type
_entity.pdbx_description
1 polymer ?
#
loop_
_entity_poly.entity_id
_entity_poly.type
_entity_poly.pdbx_seq_one_letter_code
_entity_poly.pdbx_strand_id
1 'polypeptide(L)' 'MLDKILNHKVVLFWSIFTLILCSIAITFSSDNSLSDSLSITFSVFAGFALFFTAAMWLEDMVHEICNP' A
#
# COMPACT_ATOMS: atom_id res chain seq x y z
N MET A 1 -13.10 -19.46 -5.17
CA MET A 1 -13.08 -18.12 -5.81
C MET A 1 -12.48 -17.07 -4.88
N LEU A 2 -12.81 -17.12 -3.58
CA LEU A 2 -12.24 -16.30 -2.50
C LEU A 2 -10.69 -16.30 -2.45
N ASP A 3 -10.07 -17.48 -2.57
CA ASP A 3 -8.61 -17.64 -2.56
C ASP A 3 -7.90 -16.79 -3.62
N LYS A 4 -8.46 -16.75 -4.84
CA LYS A 4 -7.89 -15.99 -5.96
C LYS A 4 -7.99 -14.47 -5.73
N ILE A 5 -9.02 -14.03 -5.00
CA ILE A 5 -9.26 -12.63 -4.64
C ILE A 5 -8.35 -12.21 -3.48
N LEU A 6 -8.16 -13.09 -2.48
CA LEU A 6 -7.26 -12.86 -1.36
C LEU A 6 -5.82 -12.71 -1.83
N ASN A 7 -5.37 -13.62 -2.72
CA ASN A 7 -4.07 -13.53 -3.35
C ASN A 7 -3.92 -12.26 -4.20
N HIS A 8 -4.97 -11.81 -4.88
CA HIS A 8 -4.94 -10.57 -5.65
C HIS A 8 -4.83 -9.31 -4.76
N LYS A 9 -5.59 -9.26 -3.66
CA LYS A 9 -5.49 -8.18 -2.65
C LYS A 9 -4.10 -8.14 -2.01
N VAL A 10 -3.54 -9.29 -1.66
CA VAL A 10 -2.19 -9.40 -1.07
C VAL A 10 -1.10 -8.98 -2.06
N VAL A 11 -1.22 -9.37 -3.33
CA VAL A 11 -0.28 -8.94 -4.39
C VAL A 11 -0.36 -7.44 -4.64
N LEU A 12 -1.57 -6.85 -4.64
CA LEU A 12 -1.76 -5.41 -4.77
C LEU A 12 -1.14 -4.65 -3.58
N PHE A 13 -1.37 -5.14 -2.36
CA PHE A 13 -0.75 -4.58 -1.16
C PHE A 13 0.78 -4.60 -1.26
N TRP A 14 1.35 -5.75 -1.63
CA TRP A 14 2.80 -5.89 -1.77
C TRP A 14 3.37 -5.03 -2.90
N SER A 15 2.63 -4.87 -4.00
CA SER A 15 3.01 -3.99 -5.12
C SER A 15 3.02 -2.52 -4.73
N ILE A 16 2.04 -2.06 -3.95
CA ILE A 16 2.00 -0.66 -3.50
C ILE A 16 3.11 -0.44 -2.46
N PHE A 17 3.35 -1.41 -1.59
CA PHE A 17 4.41 -1.36 -0.59
C PHE A 17 5.82 -1.29 -1.22
N THR A 18 6.10 -2.12 -2.23
CA THR A 18 7.37 -2.08 -2.96
C THR A 18 7.54 -0.77 -3.75
N LEU A 19 6.47 -0.24 -4.33
CA LEU A 19 6.47 1.09 -4.97
C LEU A 19 6.85 2.21 -3.99
N ILE A 20 6.29 2.18 -2.78
CA ILE A 20 6.63 3.16 -1.73
C ILE A 20 8.09 3.02 -1.30
N LEU A 21 8.58 1.79 -1.06
CA LEU A 21 9.97 1.55 -0.70
C LEU A 21 10.94 2.01 -1.79
N CYS A 22 10.63 1.78 -3.06
CA CYS A 22 11.41 2.30 -4.18
C CYS A 22 11.38 3.83 -4.23
N SER A 23 10.23 4.46 -3.99
CA SER A 23 10.12 5.94 -3.95
C SER A 23 11.01 6.52 -2.84
N ILE A 24 10.98 5.94 -1.65
CA ILE A 24 11.81 6.36 -0.50
C ILE A 24 13.30 6.17 -0.80
N ALA A 25 13.69 5.05 -1.42
CA ALA A 25 15.08 4.79 -1.80
C ALA A 25 15.60 5.79 -2.86
N ILE A 26 14.77 6.14 -3.85
CA ILE A 26 15.12 7.15 -4.87
C ILE A 26 15.24 8.54 -4.23
N THR A 27 14.36 8.87 -3.30
CA THR A 27 14.41 10.13 -2.53
C THR A 27 15.72 10.24 -1.74
N PHE A 28 16.13 9.16 -1.06
CA PHE A 28 17.41 9.13 -0.34
C PHE A 28 18.64 9.18 -1.25
N SER A 29 18.50 8.75 -2.50
CA SER A 29 19.61 8.66 -3.47
C SER A 29 19.70 9.86 -4.42
N SER A 30 18.71 10.76 -4.44
CA SER A 30 18.63 11.85 -5.41
C SER A 30 18.67 13.20 -4.70
N ASP A 31 19.79 13.93 -4.84
CA ASP A 31 19.95 15.32 -4.38
C ASP A 31 19.18 16.31 -5.30
N ASN A 32 17.87 16.13 -5.46
CA ASN A 32 17.07 16.99 -6.35
C ASN A 32 15.70 17.31 -5.75
N SER A 33 15.57 18.53 -5.20
CA SER A 33 14.43 19.00 -4.38
C SER A 33 13.04 18.91 -5.03
N LEU A 34 12.97 18.96 -6.37
CA LEU A 34 11.73 18.76 -7.13
C LEU A 34 11.28 17.29 -7.12
N SER A 35 12.22 16.35 -7.17
CA SER A 35 11.93 14.91 -7.11
C SER A 35 11.49 14.51 -5.70
N ASP A 36 12.10 15.11 -4.68
CA ASP A 36 11.73 14.86 -3.27
C ASP A 36 10.30 15.31 -2.97
N SER A 37 9.92 16.50 -3.41
CA SER A 37 8.58 17.04 -3.14
C SER A 37 7.46 16.21 -3.79
N LEU A 38 7.68 15.74 -5.02
CA LEU A 38 6.76 14.85 -5.75
C LEU A 38 6.75 13.44 -5.16
N SER A 39 7.91 12.92 -4.78
CA SER A 39 8.04 11.62 -4.13
C SER A 39 7.31 11.60 -2.79
N ILE A 40 7.46 12.64 -1.97
CA ILE A 40 6.79 12.75 -0.66
C ILE A 40 5.27 12.79 -0.83
N THR A 41 4.75 13.61 -1.75
CA THR A 41 3.30 13.69 -1.99
C THR A 41 2.73 12.37 -2.52
N PHE A 42 3.43 11.71 -3.44
CA PHE A 42 3.03 10.38 -3.94
C PHE A 42 3.09 9.31 -2.84
N SER A 43 4.12 9.34 -2.00
CA SER A 43 4.30 8.42 -0.86
C SER A 43 3.18 8.57 0.18
N VAL A 44 2.79 9.80 0.49
CA VAL A 44 1.68 10.09 1.42
C VAL A 44 0.36 9.56 0.85
N PHE A 45 0.09 9.81 -0.44
CA PHE A 45 -1.14 9.34 -1.08
C PHE A 45 -1.19 7.80 -1.16
N ALA A 46 -0.07 7.16 -1.51
CA ALA A 46 0.06 5.70 -1.52
C ALA A 46 -0.05 5.10 -0.10
N GLY A 47 0.44 5.81 0.93
CA GLY A 47 0.28 5.44 2.33
C GLY A 47 -1.18 5.45 2.78
N PHE A 48 -1.96 6.46 2.40
CA PHE A 48 -3.41 6.47 2.64
C PHE A 48 -4.11 5.31 1.93
N ALA A 49 -3.76 5.04 0.68
CA ALA A 49 -4.33 3.91 -0.07
C ALA A 49 -4.04 2.56 0.62
N LEU A 50 -2.82 2.37 1.14
CA LEU A 50 -2.46 1.19 1.94
C LEU A 50 -3.26 1.12 3.24
N PHE A 51 -3.42 2.24 3.94
CA PHE A 51 -4.17 2.28 5.19
C PHE A 51 -5.64 1.87 4.98
N PHE A 52 -6.31 2.39 3.95
CA PHE A 52 -7.67 1.98 3.62
C PHE A 52 -7.74 0.50 3.18
N THR A 53 -6.76 0.03 2.41
CA THR A 53 -6.69 -1.38 2.00
C THR A 53 -6.54 -2.31 3.21
N ALA A 54 -5.71 -1.94 4.19
CA ALA A 54 -5.52 -2.68 5.42
C ALA A 54 -6.78 -2.66 6.31
N ALA A 55 -7.45 -1.50 6.41
CA ALA A 55 -8.70 -1.38 7.17
C ALA A 55 -9.83 -2.24 6.58
N MET A 56 -9.98 -2.26 5.25
CA MET A 56 -10.93 -3.14 4.56
C MET A 56 -10.59 -4.62 4.78
N TRP A 57 -9.30 -4.97 4.80
CA TRP A 57 -8.87 -6.35 5.05
C TRP A 57 -9.13 -6.78 6.49
N LEU A 58 -8.95 -5.87 7.45
CA LEU A 58 -9.30 -6.10 8.85
C LEU A 58 -10.81 -6.28 9.02
N GLU A 59 -11.62 -5.47 8.35
CA GLU A 59 -13.08 -5.62 8.40
C GLU A 59 -13.53 -6.96 7.82
N ASP A 60 -13.01 -7.36 6.65
CA ASP A 60 -13.27 -8.68 6.05
C ASP A 60 -12.93 -9.82 7.06
N MET A 61 -11.77 -9.76 7.72
CA MET A 61 -11.39 -10.75 8.74
C MET A 61 -12.31 -10.75 9.95
N VAL A 62 -12.67 -9.57 10.47
CA VAL A 62 -13.57 -9.45 11.63
C VAL A 62 -14.96 -10.00 11.26
N HIS A 63 -15.42 -9.74 10.04
CA HIS A 63 -16.71 -10.23 9.58
C HIS A 63 -16.71 -11.76 9.42
N GLU A 64 -15.64 -12.34 8.90
CA GLU A 64 -15.44 -13.79 8.80
C GLU A 64 -15.38 -14.47 10.19
N ILE A 65 -14.81 -13.80 11.21
CA ILE A 65 -14.78 -14.32 12.59
C ILE A 65 -16.15 -14.20 13.27
N CYS A 66 -16.86 -13.09 13.09
CA CYS A 66 -18.15 -12.85 13.74
C CYS A 66 -19.32 -13.57 13.05
N ASN A 67 -19.22 -13.88 11.76
CA ASN A 67 -20.20 -14.65 11.02
C ASN A 67 -19.51 -15.49 9.91
N PRO A 68 -19.00 -16.69 10.26
CA PRO A 68 -18.38 -17.59 9.28
C PRO A 68 -19.37 -18.11 8.22
#